data_AF-A0A3D5E464-F1
#
_entry.id   AF-A0A3D5E464-F1
#
_cell.length_a   1.000
_cell.length_b   1.000
_cell.length_c   1.000
_cell.angle_alpha   90.00
_cell.angle_beta   90.00
_cell.angle_gamma   90.00
#
_symmetry.space_group_name_H-M   'P 1'
#
loop_
_entity.id
_entity.type
_entity.pdbx_description
1 polymer ?
#
loop_
_entity_poly.entity_id
_entity_poly.type
_entity_poly.pdbx_seq_one_letter_code
_entity_poly.pdbx_strand_id
1 'polypeptide(L)'
;GSFNVTVNPLPNVIENTDLVQCDIDDVQDGISIYNLEEAAENLVIGDDPNNYVLTFHLSQADLDAGINAIEDPTAYVNLTPLQNIYCRV
;
A
#
# COMPACT_ATOMS: atom_id res chain seq x y z
N GLY A 1 38.51 17.05 -8.84
CA GLY A 1 37.60 16.51 -7.81
C GLY A 1 36.76 15.44 -8.44
N SER A 2 36.64 14.27 -7.81
CA SER A 2 35.74 13.22 -8.29
C SER A 2 34.33 13.52 -7.80
N PHE A 3 33.34 13.41 -8.68
CA PHE A 3 31.93 13.56 -8.34
C PHE A 3 31.34 12.14 -8.28
N ASN A 4 31.00 11.66 -7.09
CA ASN A 4 30.30 10.39 -6.94
C ASN A 4 28.80 10.67 -7.08
N VAL A 5 28.20 10.20 -8.17
CA VAL A 5 26.75 10.11 -8.29
C VAL A 5 26.35 8.75 -7.75
N THR A 6 25.76 8.73 -6.56
CA THR A 6 25.12 7.52 -6.03
C THR A 6 23.76 7.42 -6.72
N VAL A 7 23.63 6.49 -7.66
CA VAL A 7 22.34 6.15 -8.27
C VAL A 7 21.69 5.14 -7.35
N ASN A 8 20.72 5.57 -6.53
CA ASN A 8 19.89 4.62 -5.82
C ASN A 8 18.97 3.96 -6.85
N PRO A 9 18.98 2.63 -6.99
CA PRO A 9 18.05 1.95 -7.87
C PRO A 9 16.62 2.26 -7.41
N LEU A 10 15.70 2.39 -8.37
CA LEU A 10 14.28 2.49 -8.05
C LEU A 10 13.84 1.19 -7.35
N PRO A 11 12.94 1.29 -6.35
CA PRO A 11 12.42 0.10 -5.68
C PRO A 11 11.76 -0.82 -6.71
N ASN A 12 11.99 -2.12 -6.58
CA ASN A 12 11.36 -3.10 -7.46
C ASN A 12 9.93 -3.35 -6.98
N VAL A 13 8.98 -2.57 -7.53
CA VAL A 13 7.56 -2.66 -7.17
C VAL A 13 6.89 -3.79 -7.94
N ILE A 14 6.28 -4.74 -7.23
CA ILE A 14 5.32 -5.68 -7.83
C ILE A 14 3.99 -4.93 -7.96
N GLU A 15 3.40 -4.89 -9.15
CA GLU A 15 2.21 -4.05 -9.42
C GLU A 15 0.89 -4.61 -8.85
N ASN A 16 0.88 -5.84 -8.33
CA ASN A 16 -0.35 -6.55 -8.00
C ASN A 16 -0.13 -7.49 -6.80
N THR A 17 -0.61 -7.10 -5.61
CA THR A 17 -0.66 -7.95 -4.42
C THR A 17 -2.08 -7.99 -3.91
N ASP A 18 -2.59 -9.20 -3.66
CA ASP A 18 -3.91 -9.40 -3.08
C ASP A 18 -3.78 -9.60 -1.57
N LEU A 19 -4.46 -8.75 -0.80
CA LEU A 19 -4.65 -8.94 0.64
C LEU A 19 -5.90 -9.76 0.87
N VAL A 20 -5.74 -10.96 1.43
CA VAL A 20 -6.86 -11.84 1.82
C VAL A 20 -6.88 -11.95 3.33
N GLN A 21 -7.98 -11.53 3.93
CA GLN A 21 -8.25 -11.73 5.35
C GLN A 21 -9.57 -12.47 5.53
N CYS A 22 -9.62 -13.28 6.59
CA CYS A 22 -10.85 -13.91 7.01
C CYS A 22 -11.73 -12.88 7.71
N ASP A 23 -13.00 -12.90 7.37
CA ASP A 23 -14.04 -12.13 8.04
C ASP A 23 -14.32 -12.77 9.42
N ILE A 24 -13.69 -12.21 10.45
CA ILE A 24 -13.65 -12.77 11.82
C ILE A 24 -14.43 -11.94 12.84
N ASP A 25 -15.16 -10.92 12.42
CA ASP A 25 -15.86 -10.01 13.34
C ASP A 25 -17.26 -10.51 13.78
N ASP A 26 -17.53 -11.80 13.55
CA ASP A 26 -18.83 -12.48 13.75
C ASP A 26 -19.98 -11.93 12.86
N VAL A 27 -19.69 -11.03 11.92
CA VAL A 27 -20.63 -10.49 10.92
C VAL A 27 -20.14 -10.87 9.52
N GLN A 28 -20.82 -11.82 8.86
CA GLN A 28 -20.50 -12.17 7.46
C GLN A 28 -21.03 -11.12 6.48
N ASP A 29 -20.47 -9.92 6.51
CA ASP A 29 -20.75 -8.85 5.54
C ASP A 29 -19.57 -8.58 4.58
N GLY A 30 -18.42 -9.24 4.82
CA GLY A 30 -17.22 -9.09 4.02
C GLY A 30 -16.48 -7.79 4.33
N ILE A 31 -16.71 -7.18 5.49
CA ILE A 31 -15.98 -6.04 6.02
C ILE A 31 -15.01 -6.51 7.10
N SER A 32 -13.75 -6.11 7.01
CA SER A 32 -12.70 -6.53 7.94
C SER A 32 -11.60 -5.48 8.02
N ILE A 33 -10.74 -5.62 9.02
CA ILE A 33 -9.63 -4.69 9.28
C ILE A 33 -8.38 -5.19 8.56
N TYR A 34 -7.99 -4.53 7.48
CA TYR A 34 -6.81 -4.86 6.70
C TYR A 34 -5.60 -4.03 7.13
N ASN A 35 -4.46 -4.70 7.24
CA ASN A 35 -3.17 -4.03 7.27
C ASN A 35 -2.63 -3.89 5.84
N LEU A 36 -2.77 -2.72 5.24
CA LEU A 36 -2.30 -2.42 3.89
C LEU A 36 -0.77 -2.38 3.79
N GLU A 37 -0.06 -2.17 4.91
CA GLU A 37 1.41 -2.24 4.92
C GLU A 37 1.92 -3.67 4.66
N GLU A 38 1.13 -4.71 4.98
CA GLU A 38 1.49 -6.09 4.61
C GLU A 38 1.50 -6.28 3.09
N ALA A 39 0.61 -5.60 2.35
CA ALA A 39 0.74 -5.58 0.89
C ALA A 39 2.01 -4.82 0.51
N ALA A 40 2.31 -3.68 1.13
CA ALA A 40 3.51 -2.93 0.80
C ALA A 40 4.82 -3.71 1.01
N GLU A 41 4.96 -4.47 2.08
CA GLU A 41 6.13 -5.34 2.29
C GLU A 41 6.30 -6.37 1.17
N ASN A 42 5.18 -6.83 0.59
CA ASN A 42 5.18 -7.72 -0.57
C ASN A 42 5.37 -6.98 -1.90
N LEU A 43 4.92 -5.73 -1.99
CA LEU A 43 5.01 -4.90 -3.19
C LEU A 43 6.44 -4.36 -3.38
N VAL A 44 7.13 -3.94 -2.31
CA VAL A 44 8.47 -3.35 -2.37
C VAL A 44 9.52 -4.35 -1.88
N ILE A 45 10.07 -5.15 -2.80
CA ILE A 45 11.08 -6.16 -2.46
C ILE A 45 12.48 -5.56 -2.52
N GLY A 46 13.18 -5.57 -1.38
CA GLY A 46 14.63 -5.32 -1.31
C GLY A 46 15.04 -3.86 -1.11
N ASP A 47 14.10 -2.96 -0.87
CA ASP A 47 14.36 -1.57 -0.51
C ASP A 47 14.08 -1.34 0.99
N ASP A 48 14.80 -0.40 1.62
CA ASP A 48 14.64 -0.14 3.06
C ASP A 48 13.35 0.64 3.29
N PRO A 49 12.41 0.19 4.14
CA PRO A 49 11.15 0.90 4.40
C PRO A 49 11.32 2.32 4.94
N ASN A 50 12.52 2.69 5.39
CA ASN A 50 12.83 4.07 5.77
C ASN A 50 13.20 4.98 4.58
N ASN A 51 13.49 4.43 3.41
CA ASN A 51 13.87 5.19 2.21
C ASN A 51 12.69 5.55 1.31
N TYR A 52 11.50 5.03 1.57
CA TYR A 52 10.30 5.33 0.82
C TYR A 52 9.12 5.64 1.74
N VAL A 53 8.13 6.36 1.21
CA VAL A 53 6.89 6.67 1.93
C VAL A 53 5.74 6.13 1.13
N LEU A 54 5.12 5.06 1.62
CA LEU A 54 3.94 4.52 0.99
C LEU A 54 2.72 5.35 1.35
N THR A 55 1.93 5.66 0.34
CA THR A 55 0.60 6.24 0.54
C THR A 55 -0.43 5.40 -0.19
N PHE A 56 -1.54 5.10 0.50
CA PHE A 56 -2.63 4.29 -0.02
C PHE A 56 -3.85 5.14 -0.29
N HIS A 57 -4.58 4.81 -1.35
CA HIS A 57 -5.67 5.61 -1.90
C HIS A 57 -6.79 4.71 -2.41
N LEU A 58 -8.03 5.18 -2.30
CA LEU A 58 -9.21 4.43 -2.76
C LEU A 58 -9.43 4.54 -4.28
N SER A 59 -8.81 5.53 -4.92
CA SER A 59 -8.91 5.72 -6.36
C SER A 59 -7.56 6.06 -6.97
N GLN A 60 -7.40 5.69 -8.24
CA GLN A 60 -6.21 6.07 -9.02
C GLN A 60 -6.10 7.59 -9.18
N ALA A 61 -7.24 8.30 -9.33
CA ALA A 61 -7.22 9.76 -9.43
C ALA A 61 -6.72 10.44 -8.15
N ASP A 62 -7.07 9.90 -6.98
CA ASP A 62 -6.58 10.37 -5.67
C ASP A 62 -5.08 10.09 -5.53
N LEU A 63 -4.61 8.91 -5.98
CA LEU A 63 -3.20 8.55 -6.04
C LEU A 63 -2.38 9.51 -6.92
N ASP A 64 -2.86 9.77 -8.14
CA ASP A 64 -2.25 10.66 -9.13
C ASP A 64 -2.23 12.12 -8.64
N ALA A 65 -3.29 12.58 -7.98
CA ALA A 65 -3.37 13.92 -7.41
C ALA A 65 -2.66 14.03 -6.04
N GLY A 66 -2.34 12.91 -5.39
CA GLY A 66 -1.74 12.87 -4.07
C GLY A 66 -2.63 13.40 -2.96
N ILE A 67 -3.95 13.20 -3.07
CA ILE A 67 -4.96 13.67 -2.13
C ILE A 67 -5.71 12.48 -1.53
N ASN A 68 -6.45 12.66 -0.43
CA ASN A 68 -7.29 11.62 0.18
C ASN A 68 -6.55 10.30 0.49
N ALA A 69 -5.28 10.41 0.92
CA ALA A 69 -4.54 9.26 1.40
C ALA A 69 -5.22 8.66 2.65
N ILE A 70 -5.20 7.34 2.75
CA ILE A 70 -5.68 6.60 3.93
C ILE A 70 -4.76 6.95 5.12
N GLU A 71 -5.33 7.53 6.19
CA GLU A 71 -4.56 7.98 7.36
C GLU A 71 -3.99 6.80 8.17
N ASP A 72 -4.76 5.72 8.33
CA ASP A 72 -4.37 4.52 9.07
C ASP A 72 -4.32 3.30 8.14
N PRO A 73 -3.21 3.08 7.41
CA PRO A 73 -3.08 1.94 6.51
C PRO A 73 -2.98 0.61 7.24
N THR A 74 -2.54 0.58 8.50
CA THR A 74 -2.39 -0.66 9.29
C THR A 74 -3.69 -1.21 9.87
N ALA A 75 -4.74 -0.38 9.91
CA ALA A 75 -6.05 -0.73 10.46
C ALA A 75 -7.19 -0.27 9.53
N TYR A 76 -6.96 -0.31 8.22
CA TYR A 76 -7.93 0.12 7.23
C TYR A 76 -9.14 -0.82 7.19
N VAL A 77 -10.35 -0.28 7.30
CA VAL A 77 -11.59 -1.05 7.16
C VAL A 77 -12.11 -0.91 5.74
N ASN A 78 -12.30 -2.02 5.03
CA ASN A 78 -12.87 -1.97 3.69
C ASN A 78 -14.35 -1.57 3.71
N LEU A 79 -14.79 -0.82 2.71
CA LEU A 79 -16.16 -0.33 2.60
C LEU A 79 -17.06 -1.33 1.86
N THR A 80 -16.47 -2.19 1.04
CA THR A 80 -17.17 -3.20 0.25
C THR A 80 -16.38 -4.50 0.19
N PRO A 81 -17.05 -5.67 0.14
CA PRO A 81 -16.38 -6.92 -0.16
C PRO A 81 -15.74 -6.84 -1.56
N LEU A 82 -14.47 -7.25 -1.65
CA LEU A 82 -13.58 -7.04 -2.81
C LEU A 82 -13.43 -5.56 -3.19
N GLN A 83 -12.49 -4.89 -2.52
CA GLN A 83 -12.17 -3.49 -2.78
C GLN A 83 -10.75 -3.35 -3.34
N ASN A 84 -10.61 -2.51 -4.37
CA ASN A 84 -9.31 -2.15 -4.94
C ASN A 84 -8.72 -0.96 -4.17
N ILE A 85 -7.45 -1.09 -3.79
CA ILE A 85 -6.66 -0.04 -3.16
C ILE A 85 -5.44 0.24 -4.03
N TYR A 86 -5.11 1.51 -4.19
CA TYR A 86 -3.99 1.99 -4.99
C TYR A 86 -2.89 2.48 -4.07
N CYS A 87 -1.64 2.09 -4.32
CA CYS A 87 -0.49 2.53 -3.55
C CYS A 87 0.55 3.20 -4.44
N ARG A 88 1.33 4.13 -3.85
CA ARG A 88 2.54 4.69 -4.46
C ARG A 88 3.66 4.71 -3.44
N VAL A 89 4.88 4.54 -3.94
CA VAL A 89 6.15 4.58 -3.22
C VAL A 89 6.87 5.90 -3.47
#